data_AF-A0A1F8WZI1-F1
#
_entry.id   AF-A0A1F8WZI1-F1
#
_cell.length_a   1.000
_cell.length_b   1.000
_cell.length_c   1.000
_cell.angle_alpha   90.00
_cell.angle_beta   90.00
_cell.angle_gamma   90.00
#
_symmetry.space_group_name_H-M   'P 1'
#
loop_
_entity.id
_entity.type
_entity.pdbx_description
1 polymer ?
#
loop_
_entity_poly.entity_id
_entity_poly.type
_entity_poly.pdbx_seq_one_letter_code
_entity_poly.pdbx_strand_id
1 'polypeptide(L)'
;MYIEVLHDDAGNIMACYCADTLPAGQAEAMLTFTGIPQGLTHARLNIDTLTAVEIESGSGPRAVIDPVTGQLRVEETDRTRFVMDNFEVDLASVVAQWGVSFKGIRRKA
;
A
#
# COMPACT_ATOMS: atom_id res chain seq x y z
N MET A 1 7.72 -3.41 6.10
CA MET A 1 7.42 -3.51 4.65
C MET A 1 7.55 -2.11 4.05
N TYR A 2 7.89 -1.99 2.78
CA TYR A 2 7.88 -0.69 2.08
C TYR A 2 6.77 -0.68 1.03
N ILE A 3 6.19 0.50 0.83
CA ILE A 3 5.29 0.77 -0.29
C ILE A 3 5.76 2.03 -1.01
N GLU A 4 5.81 1.97 -2.34
CA GLU A 4 6.04 3.15 -3.18
C GLU A 4 4.71 3.58 -3.82
N VAL A 5 4.41 4.87 -3.73
CA VAL A 5 3.10 5.43 -4.11
C VAL A 5 3.24 6.65 -4.98
N LEU A 6 2.35 6.79 -5.97
CA LEU A 6 2.05 8.08 -6.60
C LEU A 6 0.80 8.64 -5.93
N HIS A 7 0.87 9.86 -5.41
CA HIS A 7 -0.26 10.50 -4.73
C HIS A 7 -0.45 11.95 -5.15
N ASP A 8 -1.68 12.45 -5.04
CA ASP A 8 -2.00 13.86 -5.24
C ASP A 8 -1.73 14.71 -3.98
N ASP A 9 -1.96 16.02 -4.07
CA ASP A 9 -1.77 16.98 -2.97
C ASP A 9 -2.74 16.76 -1.79
N ALA A 10 -3.85 16.05 -2.03
CA ALA A 10 -4.80 15.67 -0.98
C ALA A 10 -4.42 14.35 -0.29
N GLY A 11 -3.38 13.67 -0.76
CA GLY A 11 -2.92 12.37 -0.23
C GLY A 11 -3.63 11.17 -0.86
N ASN A 12 -4.48 11.34 -1.87
CA ASN A 12 -5.09 10.21 -2.57
C ASN A 12 -4.03 9.41 -3.31
N ILE A 13 -4.00 8.10 -3.08
CA ILE A 13 -3.09 7.19 -3.77
C ILE A 13 -3.65 6.91 -5.17
N MET A 14 -2.86 7.21 -6.20
CA MET A 14 -3.21 7.03 -7.62
C MET A 14 -2.56 5.79 -8.24
N ALA A 15 -1.43 5.36 -7.68
CA ALA A 15 -0.78 4.09 -7.96
C ALA A 15 0.06 3.68 -6.76
N CYS A 16 0.22 2.37 -6.52
CA CYS A 16 1.12 1.89 -5.49
C CYS A 16 1.78 0.55 -5.86
N TYR A 17 2.91 0.29 -5.23
CA TYR A 17 3.60 -1.00 -5.28
C TYR A 17 4.13 -1.36 -3.90
N CYS A 18 3.68 -2.51 -3.39
CA CYS A 18 4.17 -3.08 -2.14
C CYS A 18 5.35 -4.00 -2.42
N ALA A 19 6.40 -3.90 -1.62
CA ALA A 19 7.52 -4.85 -1.67
C ALA A 19 7.87 -5.33 -0.26
N ASP A 20 8.00 -6.65 -0.13
CA ASP A 20 8.54 -7.30 1.08
C ASP A 20 10.07 -7.25 1.14
N THR A 21 10.70 -6.70 0.10
CA THR A 21 12.16 -6.57 -0.02
C THR A 21 12.62 -5.17 0.38
N LEU A 22 13.88 -5.09 0.80
CA LEU A 22 14.56 -3.82 1.02
C LEU A 22 15.17 -3.32 -0.31
N PRO A 23 15.26 -2.00 -0.53
CA PRO A 23 16.05 -1.46 -1.64
C PRO A 23 17.52 -1.88 -1.53
N ALA A 24 18.22 -1.91 -2.67
CA ALA A 24 19.64 -2.27 -2.72
C ALA A 24 20.54 -1.32 -1.92
N GLY A 25 20.07 -0.09 -1.64
CA GLY A 25 20.66 0.84 -0.69
C GLY A 25 19.61 1.72 -0.04
N GLN A 26 19.92 2.30 1.14
CA GLN A 26 18.98 3.14 1.89
C GLN A 26 18.42 4.33 1.08
N ALA A 27 19.22 4.90 0.18
CA ALA A 27 18.83 6.05 -0.62
C ALA A 27 18.26 5.68 -2.01
N GLU A 28 18.34 4.42 -2.42
CA GLU A 28 17.93 4.00 -3.76
C GLU A 28 16.45 3.67 -3.81
N ALA A 29 15.71 4.15 -4.83
CA ALA A 29 14.31 3.81 -5.08
C ALA A 29 14.12 2.30 -5.38
N MET A 30 12.98 1.71 -4.99
CA MET A 30 12.68 0.29 -5.22
C MET A 30 12.07 0.18 -6.60
N LEU A 31 11.26 1.19 -6.95
CA LEU A 31 10.79 1.42 -8.28
C LEU A 31 11.19 2.80 -8.75
N THR A 32 11.54 2.88 -10.02
CA THR A 32 11.70 4.17 -10.69
C THR A 32 10.50 4.36 -11.60
N PHE A 33 9.68 5.37 -11.33
CA PHE A 33 8.65 5.81 -12.26
C PHE A 33 9.29 6.65 -13.35
N THR A 34 9.29 6.17 -14.60
CA THR A 34 9.81 6.91 -15.76
C THR A 34 8.83 8.02 -16.14
N GLY A 35 8.92 9.14 -15.43
CA GLY A 35 7.98 10.26 -15.52
C GLY A 35 6.87 10.14 -14.47
N ILE A 36 6.71 11.20 -13.67
CA ILE A 36 5.61 11.33 -12.72
C ILE A 36 4.56 12.23 -13.41
N PRO A 37 3.30 11.78 -13.57
CA PRO A 37 2.24 12.62 -14.13
C PRO A 37 2.10 13.95 -13.40
N GLN A 38 1.72 15.01 -14.12
CA GLN A 38 1.52 16.33 -13.52
C GLN A 38 0.48 16.26 -12.39
N GLY A 39 0.79 16.94 -11.28
CA GLY A 39 -0.07 16.98 -10.09
C GLY A 39 0.07 15.76 -9.18
N LEU A 40 0.96 14.81 -9.51
CA LEU A 40 1.30 13.68 -8.64
C LEU A 40 2.71 13.81 -8.08
N THR A 41 2.91 13.24 -6.91
CA THR A 41 4.19 13.12 -6.23
C THR A 41 4.49 11.65 -5.95
N HIS A 42 5.76 11.26 -6.12
CA HIS A 42 6.23 9.93 -5.71
C HIS A 42 6.74 9.97 -4.28
N ALA A 43 6.29 9.03 -3.45
CA ALA A 43 6.81 8.81 -2.11
C ALA A 43 7.12 7.33 -1.87
N ARG A 44 8.22 7.08 -1.16
CA ARG A 44 8.50 5.81 -0.51
C ARG A 44 8.07 5.90 0.95
N LEU A 45 7.32 4.89 1.37
CA LEU A 45 6.70 4.85 2.67
C LEU A 45 7.12 3.60 3.43
N ASN A 46 7.54 3.80 4.68
CA ASN A 46 7.75 2.74 5.64
C ASN A 46 6.43 2.47 6.34
N ILE A 47 5.93 1.24 6.24
CA ILE A 47 4.71 0.84 6.93
C ILE A 47 5.02 -0.18 8.02
N ASP A 48 4.31 -0.03 9.13
CA ASP A 48 4.43 -0.92 10.28
C ASP A 48 3.83 -2.30 10.00
N THR A 49 4.13 -3.24 10.89
CA THR A 49 3.71 -4.64 10.73
C THR A 49 2.19 -4.80 10.74
N LEU A 50 1.44 -4.01 11.52
CA LEU A 50 -0.02 -4.12 11.58
C LEU A 50 -0.65 -3.66 10.26
N THR A 51 -0.19 -2.52 9.74
CA THR A 51 -0.62 -2.02 8.43
C THR A 51 -0.28 -3.02 7.32
N ALA A 52 0.90 -3.63 7.35
CA ALA A 52 1.27 -4.67 6.39
C ALA A 52 0.33 -5.89 6.47
N VAL A 53 0.09 -6.42 7.67
CA VAL A 53 -0.81 -7.56 7.90
C VAL A 53 -2.23 -7.27 7.43
N GLU A 54 -2.71 -6.05 7.63
CA GLU A 54 -4.02 -5.62 7.16
C GLU A 54 -4.13 -5.69 5.63
N ILE A 55 -3.14 -5.13 4.92
CA ILE A 55 -3.10 -5.17 3.45
C ILE A 55 -3.04 -6.62 2.95
N GLU A 56 -2.18 -7.45 3.53
CA GLU A 56 -2.08 -8.87 3.18
C GLU A 56 -3.41 -9.60 3.40
N SER A 57 -4.06 -9.37 4.53
CA SER A 57 -5.31 -10.04 4.89
C SER A 57 -6.50 -9.55 4.05
N GLY A 58 -6.52 -8.26 3.69
CA GLY A 58 -7.59 -7.65 2.90
C GLY A 58 -7.48 -7.90 1.40
N SER A 59 -6.27 -8.18 0.90
CA SER A 59 -6.00 -8.43 -0.53
C SER A 59 -5.70 -9.89 -0.88
N GLY A 60 -5.59 -10.76 0.11
CA GLY A 60 -5.32 -12.18 -0.11
C GLY A 60 -6.47 -12.94 -0.78
N PRO A 61 -6.19 -14.01 -1.54
CA PRO A 61 -7.23 -14.89 -2.08
C PRO A 61 -8.03 -15.54 -0.96
N ARG A 62 -9.36 -15.56 -1.09
CA ARG A 62 -10.27 -16.17 -0.12
C ARG A 62 -11.22 -17.16 -0.77
N ALA A 63 -11.43 -18.30 -0.10
CA ALA A 63 -12.46 -19.25 -0.50
C ALA A 63 -13.83 -18.74 -0.07
N VAL A 64 -14.75 -18.59 -1.01
CA VAL A 64 -16.14 -18.18 -0.76
C VAL A 64 -17.10 -19.14 -1.45
N ILE A 65 -18.34 -19.20 -0.95
CA ILE A 65 -19.42 -19.92 -1.62
C ILE A 65 -20.08 -18.96 -2.60
N ASP A 66 -20.15 -19.35 -3.87
CA ASP A 66 -20.87 -18.60 -4.88
C ASP A 66 -22.38 -18.58 -4.52
N PRO A 67 -23.01 -17.41 -4.35
CA PRO A 67 -24.39 -17.33 -3.91
C PRO A 67 -25.40 -17.78 -4.97
N VAL A 68 -24.99 -17.87 -6.24
CA VAL A 68 -25.85 -18.28 -7.37
C VAL A 68 -25.75 -19.79 -7.59
N THR A 69 -24.54 -20.34 -7.56
CA THR A 69 -24.31 -21.76 -7.91
C THR A 69 -24.15 -22.67 -6.69
N GLY A 70 -23.90 -22.11 -5.50
CA GLY A 70 -23.62 -22.87 -4.28
C GLY A 70 -22.26 -23.58 -4.25
N GLN A 71 -21.42 -23.36 -5.26
CA GLN A 71 -20.10 -23.99 -5.37
C GLN A 71 -19.00 -23.15 -4.69
N LEU A 72 -17.92 -23.81 -4.29
CA LEU A 72 -16.71 -23.13 -3.83
C LEU A 72 -16.07 -22.37 -5.00
N ARG A 73 -15.74 -21.10 -4.79
CA ARG A 73 -14.92 -20.29 -5.68
C ARG A 73 -13.83 -19.56 -4.91
N VAL A 74 -12.72 -19.26 -5.57
CA VAL A 74 -11.70 -18.35 -5.04
C VAL A 74 -12.04 -16.94 -5.48
N GLU A 75 -12.11 -16.02 -4.52
CA GLU A 75 -12.24 -14.60 -4.77
C GLU A 75 -10.90 -13.92 -4.48
N GLU A 76 -10.42 -13.15 -5.44
CA GLU A 76 -9.18 -12.38 -5.35
C GLU A 76 -9.52 -10.90 -5.28
N THR A 77 -8.81 -10.17 -4.43
CA THR A 77 -8.90 -8.71 -4.37
C THR A 77 -7.57 -8.14 -4.81
N ASP A 78 -7.60 -7.30 -5.85
CA ASP A 78 -6.38 -6.62 -6.30
C ASP A 78 -5.81 -5.76 -5.16
N ARG A 79 -4.55 -6.03 -4.79
CA ARG A 79 -3.90 -5.38 -3.66
C ARG A 79 -3.77 -3.87 -3.87
N THR A 80 -3.41 -3.45 -5.07
CA THR A 80 -3.27 -2.04 -5.41
C THR A 80 -4.61 -1.33 -5.23
N ARG A 81 -5.69 -1.94 -5.72
CA ARG A 81 -7.04 -1.43 -5.55
C ARG A 81 -7.45 -1.35 -4.09
N PHE A 82 -7.20 -2.41 -3.30
CA PHE A 82 -7.47 -2.42 -1.86
C PHE A 82 -6.78 -1.25 -1.16
N VAL A 83 -5.49 -1.02 -1.44
CA VAL A 83 -4.73 0.08 -0.84
C VAL A 83 -5.32 1.44 -1.25
N MET A 84 -5.58 1.64 -2.54
CA MET A 84 -6.14 2.90 -3.05
C MET A 84 -7.52 3.23 -2.49
N ASP A 85 -8.36 2.20 -2.26
CA ASP A 85 -9.71 2.38 -1.75
C ASP A 85 -9.72 2.67 -0.24
N ASN A 86 -8.80 2.07 0.53
CA ASN A 86 -8.84 2.09 1.99
C ASN A 86 -7.85 3.07 2.64
N PHE A 87 -6.83 3.53 1.92
CA PHE A 87 -5.74 4.31 2.49
C PHE A 87 -5.41 5.58 1.71
N GLU A 88 -4.84 6.54 2.42
CA GLU A 88 -4.27 7.78 1.90
C GLU A 88 -2.88 8.02 2.47
N VAL A 89 -2.07 8.82 1.78
CA VAL A 89 -0.72 9.16 2.19
C VAL A 89 -0.73 10.14 3.37
N ASP A 90 0.01 9.82 4.41
CA ASP A 90 0.29 10.69 5.57
C ASP A 90 1.80 10.80 5.79
N LEU A 91 2.39 11.85 5.20
CA LEU A 91 3.82 12.17 5.36
C LEU A 91 4.10 13.00 6.62
N ALA A 92 3.06 13.54 7.25
CA ALA A 92 3.19 14.44 8.40
C ALA A 92 3.29 13.65 9.71
N SER A 93 2.54 12.57 9.84
CA SER A 93 2.56 11.70 11.01
C SER A 93 3.77 10.78 10.98
N VAL A 94 4.54 10.80 12.07
CA VAL A 94 5.65 9.87 12.28
C VAL A 94 5.35 9.01 13.49
N VAL A 95 5.29 7.70 13.29
CA VAL A 95 5.16 6.74 14.39
C VAL A 95 6.54 6.12 14.63
N ALA A 96 7.09 6.24 15.83
CA ALA A 96 8.34 5.58 16.19
C ALA A 96 8.04 4.33 17.01
N GLN A 97 8.42 3.15 16.51
CA GLN A 97 8.26 1.88 17.20
C GLN A 97 9.55 1.05 17.10
N TRP A 98 10.02 0.55 18.25
CA TRP A 98 11.26 -0.25 18.37
C TRP A 98 12.49 0.39 17.72
N GLY A 99 12.62 1.72 17.81
CA GLY A 99 13.74 2.48 17.22
C GLY A 99 13.64 2.72 15.72
N VAL A 100 12.54 2.31 15.07
CA VAL A 100 12.25 2.56 13.66
C VAL A 100 11.15 3.62 13.55
N SER A 101 11.34 4.61 12.69
CA SER A 101 10.33 5.64 12.39
C SER A 101 9.56 5.28 11.13
N PHE A 102 8.24 5.18 11.25
CA PHE A 102 7.29 4.91 10.20
C PHE A 102 6.63 6.23 9.77
N LYS A 103 6.66 6.47 8.46
CA LYS A 103 5.91 7.52 7.75
C LYS A 103 5.26 6.80 6.58
N GLY A 104 3.97 7.00 6.37
CA GLY A 104 3.32 6.12 5.44
C GLY A 104 1.92 6.49 5.08
N ILE A 105 1.04 5.51 5.22
CA ILE A 105 -0.35 5.60 4.84
C ILE A 105 -1.22 5.52 6.09
N ARG A 106 -2.38 6.15 6.04
CA ARG A 106 -3.42 6.03 7.06
C ARG A 106 -4.72 5.58 6.43
N ARG A 107 -5.59 4.95 7.21
CA ARG A 107 -6.94 4.62 6.73
C ARG A 107 -7.70 5.91 6.39
N LYS A 108 -8.43 5.87 5.28
CA LYS A 108 -9.43 6.89 4.97
C LYS A 108 -10.54 6.85 6.02
N ALA A 109 -11.09 8.02 6.33
CA ALA A 109 -12.26 8.15 7.21
C ALA A 109 -13.54 7.65 6.54
#